data_AF-A0A961MQD0-F1
#
_entry.id   AF-A0A961MQD0-F1
#
_cell.length_a   1.000
_cell.length_b   1.000
_cell.length_c   1.000
_cell.angle_alpha   90.00
_cell.angle_beta   90.00
_cell.angle_gamma   90.00
#
_symmetry.space_group_name_H-M   'P 1'
#
loop_
_entity.id
_entity.type
_entity.pdbx_description
1 polymer ?
#
loop_
_entity_poly.entity_id
_entity_poly.type
_entity_poly.pdbx_seq_one_letter_code
_entity_poly.pdbx_strand_id
1 'polypeptide(L)'
;GYTGMSPADFAALVGGLARAEECPEDRIILGGDHLGPNPWRDLPAEAAMGEAERMVAAYVAAGFRKLHLDASMGCAGEPAALDD
;
A
#
# COMPACT_ATOMS: atom_id res chain seq x y z
N GLY A 1 6.42 -2.07 -6.36
CA GLY A 1 5.43 -1.93 -7.45
C GLY A 1 6.12 -1.50 -8.73
N TYR A 2 5.39 -0.87 -9.67
CA TYR A 2 5.96 -0.45 -10.97
C TYR A 2 7.00 0.67 -10.87
N THR A 3 7.06 1.39 -9.75
CA THR A 3 8.09 2.41 -9.47
C THR A 3 9.43 1.81 -9.08
N GLY A 4 9.50 0.49 -8.85
CA GLY A 4 10.68 -0.15 -8.26
C GLY A 4 10.90 0.16 -6.78
N MET A 5 9.99 0.91 -6.14
CA MET A 5 10.12 1.31 -4.73
C MET A 5 9.29 0.41 -3.81
N SER A 6 9.85 0.11 -2.65
CA SER A 6 9.12 -0.34 -1.45
C SER A 6 8.50 0.87 -0.71
N PRO A 7 7.61 0.64 0.27
CA PRO A 7 7.10 1.73 1.11
C PRO A 7 8.20 2.49 1.85
N ALA A 8 9.26 1.80 2.29
CA ALA A 8 10.40 2.43 2.96
C ALA A 8 11.20 3.33 2.01
N ASP A 9 11.40 2.90 0.77
CA ASP A 9 12.09 3.72 -0.25
C ASP A 9 11.28 4.98 -0.55
N PHE A 10 9.96 4.85 -0.65
CA PHE A 10 9.07 6.00 -0.85
C PHE A 10 9.11 6.97 0.34
N ALA A 11 9.06 6.47 1.56
CA ALA A 11 9.16 7.29 2.77
C ALA A 11 10.51 8.04 2.82
N ALA A 12 11.61 7.35 2.49
CA ALA A 12 12.95 7.95 2.44
C ALA A 12 13.05 9.04 1.35
N LEU A 13 12.48 8.79 0.16
CA LEU A 13 12.42 9.77 -0.92
C LEU A 13 11.67 11.04 -0.48
N VAL A 14 10.47 10.89 0.08
CA VAL A 14 9.66 12.02 0.57
C VAL A 14 10.41 12.78 1.68
N GLY A 15 11.03 12.07 2.62
CA GLY A 15 11.84 12.70 3.67
C GLY A 15 13.04 13.47 3.13
N GLY A 16 13.69 12.97 2.07
CA GLY A 16 14.76 13.67 1.37
C GLY A 16 14.28 14.98 0.73
N LEU A 17 13.14 14.94 0.04
CA LEU A 17 12.53 16.13 -0.58
C LEU A 17 12.10 17.15 0.49
N ALA A 18 11.51 16.70 1.59
CA ALA A 18 11.11 17.57 2.68
C ALA A 18 12.28 18.38 3.25
N ARG A 19 13.43 17.74 3.44
CA ARG A 19 14.66 18.42 3.92
C ARG A 19 15.20 19.41 2.91
N ALA A 20 15.17 19.08 1.62
CA ALA A 20 15.62 19.98 0.56
C ALA A 20 14.75 21.24 0.46
N GLU A 21 13.45 21.12 0.75
CA GLU A 21 12.47 22.21 0.71
C GLU A 21 12.25 22.87 2.08
N GLU A 22 13.08 22.57 3.08
CA GLU A 22 12.97 23.07 4.46
C GLU A 22 11.57 22.84 5.09
N CYS A 23 10.87 21.79 4.66
CA CYS A 23 9.56 21.40 5.17
C CYS A 23 9.72 20.57 6.45
N PRO A 24 9.08 20.97 7.56
CA PRO A 24 9.10 20.19 8.80
C PRO A 24 8.50 18.78 8.60
N GLU A 25 9.21 17.75 9.04
CA GLU A 25 8.80 16.34 8.88
C GLU A 25 7.46 16.03 9.58
N ASP A 26 7.14 16.73 10.67
CA ASP A 26 5.90 16.57 11.43
C ASP A 26 4.65 17.10 10.71
N ARG A 27 4.83 17.84 9.61
CA ARG A 27 3.74 18.29 8.73
C ARG A 27 3.41 17.28 7.63
N ILE A 28 4.16 16.18 7.54
CA ILE A 28 4.01 15.18 6.49
C ILE A 28 3.25 13.97 7.05
N ILE A 29 2.18 13.60 6.35
CA ILE A 29 1.44 12.36 6.62
C ILE A 29 1.59 11.45 5.40
N LEU A 30 2.21 10.30 5.60
CA LEU A 30 2.29 9.25 4.57
C LEU A 30 1.02 8.39 4.60
N GLY A 31 0.38 8.27 3.43
CA GLY A 31 -0.85 7.51 3.23
C GLY A 31 -0.69 6.39 2.21
N GLY A 32 -1.23 5.21 2.52
CA GLY A 32 -1.41 4.11 1.58
C GLY A 32 -2.82 4.15 1.01
N ASP A 33 -2.93 4.01 -0.30
CA ASP A 33 -4.20 4.06 -1.03
C ASP A 33 -4.52 2.70 -1.66
N HIS A 34 -5.80 2.33 -1.66
CA HIS A 34 -6.33 1.05 -2.15
C HIS A 34 -5.46 -0.17 -1.76
N LEU A 35 -5.11 -0.28 -0.47
CA LEU A 35 -4.33 -1.40 0.03
C LEU A 35 -5.21 -2.64 0.14
N GLY A 36 -4.85 -3.67 -0.61
CA GLY A 36 -5.58 -4.92 -0.67
C GLY A 36 -5.02 -5.85 -1.76
N PRO A 37 -5.80 -6.86 -2.17
CA PRO A 37 -5.35 -7.91 -3.09
C PRO A 37 -5.28 -7.44 -4.55
N ASN A 38 -5.73 -6.22 -4.88
CA ASN A 38 -5.84 -5.73 -6.25
C ASN A 38 -4.58 -5.95 -7.13
N PRO A 39 -3.33 -5.72 -6.65
CA PRO A 39 -2.13 -5.99 -7.45
C PRO A 39 -1.92 -7.47 -7.80
N TRP A 40 -2.55 -8.38 -7.05
CA TRP A 40 -2.46 -9.83 -7.17
C TRP A 40 -3.80 -10.49 -7.47
N ARG A 41 -4.77 -9.73 -8.00
CA ARG A 41 -6.13 -10.22 -8.28
C ARG A 41 -6.20 -11.42 -9.24
N ASP A 42 -5.14 -11.63 -10.01
CA ASP A 42 -5.03 -12.78 -10.92
C ASP A 42 -4.60 -14.08 -10.19
N LEU A 43 -4.29 -14.00 -8.90
CA LEU A 43 -4.03 -15.15 -8.03
C LEU A 43 -5.30 -15.62 -7.31
N PRO A 44 -5.35 -16.86 -6.79
CA PRO A 44 -6.39 -17.29 -5.85
C PRO A 44 -6.42 -16.39 -4.61
N ALA A 45 -7.62 -16.20 -4.04
CA ALA A 45 -7.87 -15.27 -2.94
C ALA A 45 -6.88 -15.42 -1.76
N GLU A 46 -6.60 -16.65 -1.33
CA GLU A 46 -5.65 -16.92 -0.23
C GLU A 46 -4.25 -16.38 -0.52
N ALA A 47 -3.74 -16.59 -1.74
CA ALA A 47 -2.42 -16.11 -2.14
C ALA A 47 -2.40 -14.58 -2.31
N ALA A 48 -3.44 -14.01 -2.92
CA ALA A 48 -3.57 -12.56 -3.11
C ALA A 48 -3.65 -11.81 -1.77
N MET A 49 -4.40 -12.36 -0.81
CA MET A 49 -4.52 -11.80 0.54
C MET A 49 -3.23 -11.94 1.34
N GLY A 50 -2.49 -13.05 1.20
CA GLY A 50 -1.18 -13.18 1.83
C GLY A 50 -0.19 -12.09 1.39
N GLU A 51 -0.22 -11.71 0.11
CA GLU A 51 0.58 -10.59 -0.38
C GLU A 51 0.03 -9.23 0.08
N ALA A 52 -1.30 -9.06 0.14
CA ALA A 52 -1.93 -7.86 0.66
C ALA A 52 -1.55 -7.59 2.13
N GLU A 53 -1.55 -8.62 2.98
CA GLU A 53 -1.14 -8.52 4.38
C GLU A 53 0.32 -8.10 4.50
N ARG A 54 1.22 -8.73 3.73
CA ARG A 54 2.64 -8.36 3.68
C ARG A 54 2.85 -6.92 3.23
N MET A 55 2.08 -6.47 2.24
CA MET A 55 2.09 -5.08 1.79
C MET A 55 1.66 -4.14 2.91
N VAL A 56 0.50 -4.36 3.53
CA VAL A 56 0.01 -3.51 4.63
C VAL A 56 1.03 -3.44 5.78
N ALA A 57 1.61 -4.58 6.16
CA ALA A 57 2.66 -4.63 7.18
C ALA A 57 3.88 -3.77 6.79
N ALA A 58 4.32 -3.81 5.53
CA ALA A 58 5.42 -2.98 5.03
C ALA A 58 5.09 -1.48 5.05
N TYR A 59 3.86 -1.09 4.71
CA TYR A 59 3.40 0.31 4.83
C TYR A 59 3.44 0.78 6.29
N VAL A 60 2.90 0.00 7.22
CA VAL A 60 2.91 0.32 8.66
C VAL A 60 4.34 0.44 9.19
N ALA A 61 5.21 -0.53 8.86
CA ALA A 61 6.62 -0.53 9.27
C ALA A 61 7.40 0.66 8.71
N ALA A 62 7.05 1.14 7.51
CA ALA A 62 7.64 2.34 6.90
C ALA A 62 7.09 3.66 7.47
N GLY A 63 6.18 3.63 8.46
CA GLY A 63 5.68 4.82 9.13
C GLY A 63 4.44 5.45 8.49
N PHE A 64 3.77 4.77 7.56
CA PHE A 64 2.48 5.23 7.03
C PHE A 64 1.42 5.21 8.12
N ARG A 65 0.62 6.28 8.22
CA ARG A 65 -0.37 6.46 9.30
C ARG A 65 -1.80 6.55 8.80
N LYS A 66 -2.00 6.79 7.52
CA LYS A 66 -3.31 6.70 6.87
C LYS A 66 -3.33 5.48 5.96
N LEU A 67 -4.29 4.59 6.15
CA LEU A 67 -4.43 3.36 5.36
C LEU A 67 -5.84 3.28 4.81
N HIS A 68 -5.98 3.28 3.50
CA HIS A 68 -7.23 2.92 2.83
C HIS A 68 -7.19 1.42 2.55
N LEU A 69 -7.97 0.65 3.30
CA LEU A 69 -8.11 -0.80 3.09
C LEU A 69 -9.24 -1.04 2.09
N ASP A 70 -8.92 -1.69 0.99
CA ASP A 70 -9.88 -2.01 -0.07
C ASP A 70 -9.64 -3.44 -0.57
N ALA A 71 -10.52 -4.34 -0.14
CA ALA A 71 -10.56 -5.74 -0.56
C ALA A 71 -11.88 -6.08 -1.26
N SER A 72 -12.49 -5.10 -1.92
CA SER A 72 -13.81 -5.24 -2.57
C SER A 72 -13.78 -5.99 -3.91
N MET A 73 -12.60 -6.08 -4.54
CA MET A 73 -12.43 -6.74 -5.83
C MET A 73 -12.24 -8.25 -5.67
N GLY A 74 -12.90 -9.03 -6.51
CA GLY A 74 -12.68 -10.47 -6.54
C GLY A 74 -11.31 -10.83 -7.12
N CYS A 75 -10.75 -11.90 -6.56
CA CYS A 75 -9.54 -12.57 -7.01
C CYS A 75 -9.86 -13.66 -8.04
N ALA A 76 -8.87 -14.46 -8.44
CA ALA A 76 -9.06 -15.52 -9.43
C ALA A 76 -10.10 -16.54 -8.96
N GLY A 77 -11.16 -16.71 -9.75
CA GLY A 77 -12.27 -17.62 -9.46
C GLY A 77 -13.45 -16.97 -8.72
N GLU A 78 -13.37 -15.69 -8.39
CA GLU A 78 -14.44 -14.93 -7.75
C GLU A 78 -15.15 -13.99 -8.75
N PRO A 79 -16.37 -13.51 -8.41
CA PRO A 79 -17.01 -12.44 -9.18
C PRO A 79 -16.14 -11.18 -9.23
N ALA A 80 -16.29 -10.35 -10.26
CA ALA A 80 -15.45 -9.16 -10.42
C ALA A 80 -15.50 -8.18 -9.23
N ALA A 81 -16.64 -8.13 -8.54
CA ALA A 81 -16.85 -7.43 -7.28
C ALA A 81 -17.46 -8.42 -6.27
N LEU A 82 -16.96 -8.41 -5.05
CA LEU A 82 -17.50 -9.20 -3.95
C LEU A 82 -18.82 -8.59 -3.45
N ASP A 83 -19.58 -9.38 -2.71
CA ASP A 83 -20.74 -8.91 -1.98
C ASP A 83 -20.34 -8.05 -0.76
N ASP A 84 -21.29 -7.21 -0.31
CA ASP A 84 -21.16 -6.38 0.89
C ASP A 84 -21.43 -7.18 2.18
#